data_AF-A0A0Q8V9I9-F1
#
_entry.id   AF-A0A0Q8V9I9-F1
#
_cell.length_a   1.000
_cell.length_b   1.000
_cell.length_c   1.000
_cell.angle_alpha   90.00
_cell.angle_beta   90.00
_cell.angle_gamma   90.00
#
_symmetry.space_group_name_H-M   'P 1'
#
loop_
_entity.id
_entity.type
_entity.pdbx_description
1 polymer ?
#
loop_
_entity_poly.entity_id
_entity_poly.type
_entity_poly.pdbx_seq_one_letter_code
_entity_poly.pdbx_strand_id
1 'polypeptide(L)'
;MLTGLQKVSGGVWRTYLAPEAKVVFESLNKNACTSLKWMMADLAGEDLDGFRARDMPYIDDSEPIHKRELWKVSPRLDALSEDERAQIHPDNGWFVFAVVRDPRLRLFSAWQNKLLIENPFSVRWSREWWYPRHPLTAETVIEDFAKFVDLMGEDEIHWLREKDAHFRDQVEMLAEDAVPYTRIYEISEIKQLQADLNDHLAAIGRPPVKLPRANPTPLRAIGALFENGVREKIETIYAADFERFGHLWDFSKTEAAEPWSSAALVACEQEAVLGRRIGELFRIARDRGEELEAARAELADARRRVAQLERRSVRAQLGRIKRRVS
;
A
#
# COMPACT_ATOMS: atom_id res chain seq x y z
N MET A 1 -12.23 -17.25 9.09
CA MET A 1 -11.38 -16.10 8.71
C MET A 1 -10.13 -16.46 7.90
N LEU A 2 -9.07 -17.03 8.49
CA LEU A 2 -7.76 -17.20 7.80
C LEU A 2 -7.82 -17.95 6.46
N THR A 3 -8.46 -19.12 6.40
CA THR A 3 -8.56 -19.93 5.17
C THR A 3 -9.27 -19.20 4.03
N GLY A 4 -10.26 -18.36 4.35
CA GLY A 4 -10.95 -17.56 3.34
C GLY A 4 -10.08 -16.40 2.85
N LEU A 5 -9.40 -15.70 3.77
CA LEU A 5 -8.50 -14.59 3.41
C LEU A 5 -7.26 -15.05 2.64
N GLN A 6 -6.80 -16.30 2.80
CA GLN A 6 -5.73 -16.86 1.99
C GLN A 6 -6.11 -17.06 0.52
N LYS A 7 -7.41 -17.13 0.21
CA LYS A 7 -7.91 -17.23 -1.18
C LYS A 7 -7.90 -15.88 -1.90
N VAL A 8 -7.82 -14.78 -1.15
CA VAL A 8 -7.80 -13.43 -1.70
C VAL A 8 -6.39 -12.87 -1.64
N SER A 9 -5.89 -12.37 -2.76
CA SER A 9 -4.53 -11.85 -2.84
C SER A 9 -4.28 -10.78 -1.78
N GLY A 10 -3.26 -10.98 -0.95
CA GLY A 10 -2.91 -10.05 0.13
C GLY A 10 -3.89 -10.00 1.31
N GLY A 11 -4.92 -10.85 1.38
CA GLY A 11 -5.95 -10.83 2.42
C GLY A 11 -5.37 -10.86 3.84
N VAL A 12 -4.51 -11.83 4.13
CA VAL A 12 -3.83 -11.93 5.43
C VAL A 12 -2.97 -10.71 5.75
N TRP A 13 -2.37 -10.08 4.73
CA TRP A 13 -1.42 -8.97 4.90
C TRP A 13 -2.08 -7.61 5.09
N ARG A 14 -3.37 -7.48 4.75
CA ARG A 14 -4.15 -6.25 4.89
C ARG A 14 -5.09 -6.24 6.11
N THR A 15 -5.11 -7.31 6.90
CA THR A 15 -5.80 -7.34 8.18
C THR A 15 -4.92 -6.75 9.29
N TYR A 16 -5.42 -5.73 9.97
CA TYR A 16 -4.76 -5.06 11.10
C TYR A 16 -5.54 -5.33 12.38
N LEU A 17 -4.83 -5.76 13.43
CA LEU A 17 -5.44 -6.19 14.68
C LEU A 17 -4.95 -5.36 15.86
N ALA A 18 -5.86 -4.97 16.74
CA ALA A 18 -5.55 -4.47 18.07
C ALA A 18 -6.24 -5.39 19.10
N PRO A 19 -5.63 -6.54 19.48
CA PRO A 19 -6.28 -7.57 20.28
C PRO A 19 -6.77 -7.06 21.63
N GLU A 20 -5.96 -6.22 22.24
CA GLU A 20 -6.21 -5.57 23.52
C GLU A 20 -7.45 -4.66 23.52
N ALA A 21 -7.78 -4.10 22.35
CA ALA A 21 -8.98 -3.31 22.10
C ALA A 21 -10.11 -4.12 21.44
N LYS A 22 -9.87 -5.41 21.12
CA LYS A 22 -10.75 -6.25 20.31
C LYS A 22 -11.20 -5.59 19.01
N VAL A 23 -10.27 -4.97 18.28
CA VAL A 23 -10.56 -4.31 16.99
C VAL A 23 -9.82 -4.99 15.85
N VAL A 24 -10.53 -5.20 14.75
CA VAL A 24 -9.97 -5.62 13.47
C VAL A 24 -10.35 -4.61 12.39
N PHE A 25 -9.36 -4.19 11.64
CA PHE A 25 -9.53 -3.40 10.42
C PHE A 25 -9.07 -4.21 9.22
N GLU A 26 -9.98 -4.52 8.31
CA GLU A 26 -9.63 -5.03 6.98
C GLU A 26 -9.35 -3.84 6.04
N SER A 27 -8.08 -3.64 5.70
CA SER A 27 -7.63 -2.48 4.95
C SER A 27 -7.82 -2.65 3.44
N LEU A 28 -8.74 -1.90 2.86
CA LEU A 28 -8.87 -1.78 1.41
C LEU A 28 -8.06 -0.59 0.87
N ASN A 29 -7.39 -0.80 -0.26
CA ASN A 29 -6.55 0.23 -0.88
C ASN A 29 -7.39 1.43 -1.35
N LYS A 30 -6.89 2.64 -1.02
CA LYS A 30 -7.44 3.97 -1.40
C LYS A 30 -8.77 4.37 -0.75
N ASN A 31 -9.11 3.73 0.38
CA ASN A 31 -10.31 3.99 1.19
C ASN A 31 -9.95 4.61 2.55
N ALA A 32 -9.17 5.71 2.54
CA ALA A 32 -8.58 6.30 3.75
C ALA A 32 -7.68 5.34 4.57
N CYS A 33 -7.14 4.29 3.93
CA CYS A 33 -6.41 3.23 4.62
C CYS A 33 -5.14 3.71 5.33
N THR A 34 -4.44 4.74 4.82
CA THR A 34 -3.28 5.32 5.53
C THR A 34 -3.69 5.87 6.90
N SER A 35 -4.71 6.72 6.95
CA SER A 35 -5.25 7.31 8.20
C SER A 35 -5.73 6.23 9.18
N LEU A 36 -6.47 5.24 8.68
CA LEU A 36 -6.99 4.14 9.50
C LEU A 36 -5.88 3.22 10.01
N LYS A 37 -4.82 2.99 9.23
CA LYS A 37 -3.65 2.24 9.68
C LYS A 37 -2.89 2.98 10.78
N TRP A 38 -2.72 4.29 10.67
CA TRP A 38 -2.12 5.08 11.76
C TRP A 38 -2.96 5.01 13.05
N MET A 39 -4.29 5.10 12.94
CA MET A 39 -5.21 4.89 14.07
C MET A 39 -5.07 3.47 14.66
N MET A 40 -4.98 2.44 13.80
CA MET A 40 -4.82 1.06 14.26
C MET A 40 -3.45 0.81 14.91
N ALA A 41 -2.39 1.46 14.44
CA ALA A 41 -1.07 1.38 15.06
C ALA A 41 -1.07 2.00 16.47
N ASP A 42 -1.69 3.17 16.62
CA ASP A 42 -1.89 3.82 17.92
C ASP A 42 -2.72 2.92 18.85
N LEU A 43 -3.84 2.39 18.35
CA LEU A 43 -4.71 1.50 19.12
C LEU A 43 -4.04 0.19 19.54
N ALA A 44 -3.14 -0.34 18.70
CA ALA A 44 -2.35 -1.53 19.00
C ALA A 44 -1.16 -1.24 19.93
N GLY A 45 -0.86 0.03 20.23
CA GLY A 45 0.28 0.42 21.07
C GLY A 45 1.63 0.32 20.35
N GLU A 46 1.66 0.52 19.03
CA GLU A 46 2.91 0.57 18.26
C GLU A 46 3.72 1.84 18.56
N ASP A 47 5.03 1.76 18.37
CA ASP A 47 5.90 2.95 18.34
C ASP A 47 5.72 3.70 17.01
N LEU A 48 4.89 4.76 17.05
CA LEU A 48 4.56 5.56 15.87
C LEU A 48 5.81 6.20 15.22
N ASP A 49 6.82 6.59 16.01
CA ASP A 49 8.06 7.19 15.52
C ASP A 49 8.98 6.16 14.82
N GLY A 50 8.70 4.87 15.01
CA GLY A 50 9.38 3.74 14.39
C GLY A 50 9.00 3.51 12.93
N PHE A 51 7.86 4.05 12.47
CA PHE A 51 7.39 3.93 11.09
C PHE A 51 8.12 4.92 10.17
N ARG A 52 9.34 4.58 9.80
CA ARG A 52 10.18 5.37 8.90
C ARG A 52 10.43 4.67 7.58
N ALA A 53 10.58 5.44 6.50
CA ALA A 53 10.81 4.93 5.15
C ALA A 53 12.04 4.00 5.05
N ARG A 54 13.07 4.29 5.87
CA ARG A 54 14.39 3.65 5.88
C ARG A 54 15.03 3.75 4.49
N ASP A 55 15.20 2.62 3.84
CA ASP A 55 15.80 2.46 2.52
C ASP A 55 14.78 2.61 1.39
N MET A 56 13.49 2.76 1.68
CA MET A 56 12.46 2.72 0.65
C MET A 56 12.07 4.08 0.10
N PRO A 57 11.74 4.13 -1.20
CA PRO A 57 11.55 5.38 -1.91
C PRO A 57 10.12 5.88 -1.74
N TYR A 58 9.78 6.29 -0.51
CA TYR A 58 8.50 6.93 -0.25
C TYR A 58 8.58 8.43 -0.48
N ILE A 59 7.53 8.98 -1.08
CA ILE A 59 7.39 10.43 -1.31
C ILE A 59 6.96 11.12 -0.01
N ASP A 60 6.16 10.44 0.81
CA ASP A 60 5.57 10.99 2.03
C ASP A 60 5.87 10.09 3.25
N ASP A 61 6.07 10.71 4.41
CA ASP A 61 6.42 10.04 5.67
C ASP A 61 5.26 9.22 6.28
N SER A 62 4.04 9.34 5.74
CA SER A 62 2.90 8.51 6.14
C SER A 62 2.86 7.14 5.46
N GLU A 63 3.55 6.96 4.33
CA GLU A 63 3.60 5.71 3.55
C GLU A 63 4.22 4.49 4.28
N PRO A 64 5.23 4.63 5.18
CA PRO A 64 5.82 3.50 5.90
C PRO A 64 4.82 2.65 6.69
N ILE A 65 3.67 3.21 7.10
CA ILE A 65 2.61 2.48 7.82
C ILE A 65 2.07 1.28 7.00
N HIS A 66 2.25 1.29 5.68
CA HIS A 66 1.83 0.21 4.80
C HIS A 66 2.77 -1.01 4.83
N LYS A 67 4.00 -0.88 5.34
CA LYS A 67 4.96 -2.00 5.46
C LYS A 67 4.65 -2.87 6.67
N ARG A 68 4.13 -4.07 6.44
CA ARG A 68 3.72 -4.96 7.54
C ARG A 68 4.89 -5.38 8.43
N GLU A 69 6.10 -5.37 7.91
CA GLU A 69 7.35 -5.68 8.63
C GLU A 69 7.70 -4.65 9.70
N LEU A 70 7.16 -3.42 9.60
CA LEU A 70 7.40 -2.36 10.58
C LEU A 70 6.49 -2.47 11.81
N TRP A 71 5.34 -3.14 11.69
CA TRP A 71 4.41 -3.39 12.79
C TRP A 71 4.96 -4.48 13.71
N LYS A 72 5.21 -4.14 14.98
CA LYS A 72 5.87 -5.02 15.96
C LYS A 72 4.92 -5.54 17.02
N VAL A 73 3.87 -4.80 17.34
CA VAL A 73 2.91 -5.11 18.40
C VAL A 73 1.64 -5.72 17.83
N SER A 74 1.09 -5.16 16.75
CA SER A 74 -0.08 -5.72 16.08
C SER A 74 0.27 -7.08 15.46
N PRO A 75 -0.33 -8.19 15.93
CA PRO A 75 -0.04 -9.51 15.38
C PRO A 75 -0.62 -9.64 13.98
N ARG A 76 0.03 -10.44 13.13
CA ARG A 76 -0.58 -10.86 11.86
C ARG A 76 -1.59 -11.96 12.13
N LEU A 77 -2.62 -12.05 11.31
CA LEU A 77 -3.66 -13.06 11.46
C LEU A 77 -3.11 -14.50 11.38
N ASP A 78 -2.09 -14.73 10.55
CA ASP A 78 -1.41 -16.02 10.42
C ASP A 78 -0.41 -16.34 11.54
N ALA A 79 -0.08 -15.36 12.38
CA ALA A 79 0.75 -15.55 13.57
C ALA A 79 -0.07 -15.98 14.80
N LEU A 80 -1.40 -15.81 14.77
CA LEU A 80 -2.29 -16.26 15.84
C LEU A 80 -2.49 -17.78 15.79
N SER A 81 -2.86 -18.39 16.90
CA SER A 81 -3.37 -19.77 16.96
C SER A 81 -4.78 -19.88 16.34
N GLU A 82 -5.26 -21.10 16.13
CA GLU A 82 -6.63 -21.32 15.64
C GLU A 82 -7.67 -20.84 16.64
N ASP A 83 -7.47 -21.12 17.93
CA ASP A 83 -8.36 -20.69 19.00
C ASP A 83 -8.44 -19.16 19.10
N GLU A 84 -7.30 -18.46 19.05
CA GLU A 84 -7.26 -17.00 19.04
C GLU A 84 -7.99 -16.41 17.84
N ARG A 85 -7.83 -17.01 16.64
CA ARG A 85 -8.57 -16.59 15.45
C ARG A 85 -10.07 -16.84 15.58
N ALA A 86 -10.47 -17.96 16.18
CA ALA A 86 -11.88 -18.27 16.41
C ALA A 86 -12.55 -17.29 17.36
N GLN A 87 -11.79 -16.65 18.25
CA GLN A 87 -12.29 -15.57 19.10
C GLN A 87 -12.60 -14.29 18.32
N ILE A 88 -12.03 -14.05 17.13
CA ILE A 88 -12.27 -12.84 16.34
C ILE A 88 -13.65 -12.91 15.68
N HIS A 89 -14.65 -12.45 16.41
CA HIS A 89 -16.05 -12.41 15.95
C HIS A 89 -16.82 -11.32 16.72
N PRO A 90 -17.79 -10.63 16.09
CA PRO A 90 -18.66 -9.67 16.79
C PRO A 90 -19.34 -10.25 18.03
N ASP A 91 -19.79 -11.51 17.97
CA ASP A 91 -20.40 -12.20 19.12
C ASP A 91 -19.45 -12.37 20.32
N ASN A 92 -18.14 -12.32 20.10
CA ASN A 92 -17.11 -12.36 21.14
C ASN A 92 -16.65 -10.95 21.57
N GLY A 93 -17.41 -9.93 21.17
CA GLY A 93 -17.18 -8.51 21.46
C GLY A 93 -16.05 -7.91 20.64
N TRP A 94 -15.80 -8.39 19.42
CA TRP A 94 -14.87 -7.74 18.50
C TRP A 94 -15.57 -6.71 17.61
N PHE A 95 -14.91 -5.59 17.40
CA PHE A 95 -15.29 -4.60 16.40
C PHE A 95 -14.50 -4.85 15.11
N VAL A 96 -15.13 -5.50 14.15
CA VAL A 96 -14.54 -5.89 12.86
C VAL A 96 -15.10 -4.98 11.78
N PHE A 97 -14.25 -4.19 11.14
CA PHE A 97 -14.73 -3.21 10.15
C PHE A 97 -13.84 -3.11 8.92
N ALA A 98 -14.45 -2.57 7.87
CA ALA A 98 -13.79 -2.13 6.65
C ALA A 98 -14.38 -0.80 6.19
N VAL A 99 -13.69 -0.13 5.27
CA VAL A 99 -14.19 1.07 4.61
C VAL A 99 -14.16 0.85 3.10
N VAL A 100 -15.29 1.12 2.46
CA VAL A 100 -15.46 1.14 1.01
C VAL A 100 -15.58 2.57 0.49
N ARG A 101 -15.34 2.74 -0.80
CA ARG A 101 -15.40 4.02 -1.49
C ARG A 101 -15.95 3.82 -2.89
N ASP A 102 -16.61 4.84 -3.42
CA ASP A 102 -16.99 4.88 -4.84
C ASP A 102 -15.82 4.45 -5.77
N PRO A 103 -15.96 3.36 -6.54
CA PRO A 103 -14.92 2.81 -7.40
C PRO A 103 -14.39 3.83 -8.42
N ARG A 104 -15.23 4.77 -8.87
CA ARG A 104 -14.82 5.86 -9.78
C ARG A 104 -13.78 6.76 -9.14
N LEU A 105 -14.05 7.17 -7.91
CA LEU A 105 -13.14 8.03 -7.14
C LEU A 105 -11.91 7.25 -6.64
N ARG A 106 -12.10 5.97 -6.31
CA ARG A 106 -11.04 5.08 -5.84
C ARG A 106 -10.03 4.79 -6.94
N LEU A 107 -10.49 4.49 -8.16
CA LEU A 107 -9.65 4.26 -9.33
C LEU A 107 -8.82 5.50 -9.67
N PHE A 108 -9.44 6.67 -9.73
CA PHE A 108 -8.71 7.92 -9.98
C PHE A 108 -7.66 8.19 -8.90
N SER A 109 -8.00 7.98 -7.62
CA SER A 109 -7.04 8.12 -6.51
C SER A 109 -5.88 7.12 -6.61
N ALA A 110 -6.15 5.88 -7.01
CA ALA A 110 -5.14 4.85 -7.24
C ALA A 110 -4.20 5.25 -8.39
N TRP A 111 -4.76 5.60 -9.55
CA TRP A 111 -4.01 6.06 -10.72
C TRP A 111 -3.12 7.26 -10.39
N GLN A 112 -3.64 8.25 -9.66
CA GLN A 112 -2.87 9.41 -9.25
C GLN A 112 -1.62 9.03 -8.44
N ASN A 113 -1.82 8.29 -7.34
CA ASN A 113 -0.75 7.97 -6.41
C ASN A 113 0.25 6.94 -6.96
N LYS A 114 -0.19 6.10 -7.90
CA LYS A 114 0.63 5.01 -8.44
C LYS A 114 1.32 5.42 -9.72
N LEU A 115 0.72 6.29 -10.54
CA LEU A 115 1.22 6.64 -11.87
C LEU A 115 1.41 8.15 -12.05
N LEU A 116 0.40 8.98 -11.75
CA LEU A 116 0.44 10.43 -12.04
C LEU A 116 1.54 11.17 -11.27
N ILE A 117 1.73 10.86 -9.99
CA ILE A 117 2.81 11.44 -9.18
C ILE A 117 4.14 10.70 -9.36
N GLU A 118 4.23 9.83 -10.36
CA GLU A 118 5.42 9.08 -10.71
C GLU A 118 6.07 8.41 -9.50
N ASN A 119 5.26 7.62 -8.79
CA ASN A 119 5.74 6.81 -7.68
C ASN A 119 7.04 6.11 -8.12
N PRO A 120 8.10 6.10 -7.29
CA PRO A 120 9.40 5.54 -7.65
C PRO A 120 9.39 4.16 -8.34
N PHE A 121 8.41 3.31 -8.06
CA PHE A 121 8.25 2.00 -8.70
C PHE A 121 7.57 2.03 -10.07
N SER A 122 6.80 3.07 -10.40
CA SER A 122 6.02 3.16 -11.64
C SER A 122 6.78 3.77 -12.80
N VAL A 123 7.81 4.57 -12.54
CA VAL A 123 8.62 5.28 -13.57
C VAL A 123 9.17 4.33 -14.64
N ARG A 124 9.32 3.04 -14.31
CA ARG A 124 9.71 1.99 -15.27
C ARG A 124 8.73 1.83 -16.46
N TRP A 125 7.48 2.27 -16.29
CA TRP A 125 6.42 2.23 -17.29
C TRP A 125 6.23 3.56 -18.03
N SER A 126 7.12 4.52 -17.86
CA SER A 126 7.03 5.86 -18.48
C SER A 126 6.97 5.88 -20.01
N ARG A 127 7.19 4.73 -20.66
CA ARG A 127 7.10 4.55 -22.13
C ARG A 127 5.81 3.87 -22.59
N GLU A 128 4.98 3.41 -21.66
CA GLU A 128 3.71 2.76 -21.98
C GLU A 128 2.70 3.80 -22.49
N TRP A 129 1.86 3.42 -23.44
CA TRP A 129 0.91 4.34 -24.10
C TRP A 129 -0.16 4.90 -23.16
N TRP A 130 -0.45 4.17 -22.08
CA TRP A 130 -1.40 4.50 -21.02
C TRP A 130 -0.76 5.22 -19.83
N TYR A 131 0.55 5.45 -19.85
CA TYR A 131 1.26 6.14 -18.77
C TYR A 131 1.03 7.67 -18.86
N PRO A 132 0.88 8.38 -17.72
CA PRO A 132 0.58 9.82 -17.73
C PRO A 132 1.69 10.66 -18.39
N ARG A 133 1.29 11.66 -19.19
CA ARG A 133 2.21 12.64 -19.79
C ARG A 133 2.53 13.78 -18.82
N HIS A 134 3.78 14.23 -18.86
CA HIS A 134 4.26 15.41 -18.15
C HIS A 134 4.83 16.45 -19.14
N PRO A 135 4.70 17.76 -18.88
CA PRO A 135 4.08 18.38 -17.71
C PRO A 135 2.55 18.27 -17.68
N LEU A 136 1.96 18.32 -16.49
CA LEU A 136 0.51 18.22 -16.30
C LEU A 136 -0.24 19.45 -16.81
N THR A 137 -1.32 19.20 -17.56
CA THR A 137 -2.41 20.13 -17.90
C THR A 137 -3.73 19.46 -17.55
N ALA A 138 -4.84 20.22 -17.49
CA ALA A 138 -6.14 19.60 -17.21
C ALA A 138 -6.49 18.58 -18.30
N GLU A 139 -6.22 18.93 -19.56
CA GLU A 139 -6.47 18.12 -20.75
C GLU A 139 -5.64 16.84 -20.72
N THR A 140 -4.33 16.91 -20.45
CA THR A 140 -3.48 15.70 -20.42
C THR A 140 -3.88 14.76 -19.30
N VAL A 141 -4.24 15.27 -18.12
CA VAL A 141 -4.71 14.44 -16.99
C VAL A 141 -6.01 13.72 -17.34
N ILE A 142 -6.98 14.42 -17.95
CA ILE A 142 -8.26 13.83 -18.36
C ILE A 142 -8.06 12.76 -19.43
N GLU A 143 -7.32 13.09 -20.50
CA GLU A 143 -7.05 12.17 -21.60
C GLU A 143 -6.27 10.92 -21.16
N ASP A 144 -5.25 11.08 -20.32
CA ASP A 144 -4.42 9.95 -19.90
C ASP A 144 -5.11 9.08 -18.85
N PHE A 145 -6.01 9.66 -18.03
CA PHE A 145 -6.88 8.85 -17.17
C PHE A 145 -7.86 8.02 -18.01
N ALA A 146 -8.45 8.59 -19.07
CA ALA A 146 -9.33 7.85 -19.97
C ALA A 146 -8.61 6.68 -20.65
N LYS A 147 -7.37 6.88 -21.15
CA LYS A 147 -6.53 5.79 -21.68
C LYS A 147 -6.26 4.69 -20.66
N PHE A 148 -6.03 5.06 -19.41
CA PHE A 148 -5.83 4.09 -18.34
C PHE A 148 -7.11 3.31 -18.02
N VAL A 149 -8.28 3.95 -18.06
CA VAL A 149 -9.57 3.27 -17.91
C VAL A 149 -9.80 2.30 -19.07
N ASP A 150 -9.45 2.68 -20.30
CA ASP A 150 -9.52 1.80 -21.47
C ASP A 150 -8.68 0.53 -21.26
N LEU A 151 -7.43 0.68 -20.79
CA LEU A 151 -6.56 -0.46 -20.44
C LEU A 151 -7.20 -1.40 -19.39
N MET A 152 -7.87 -0.83 -18.37
CA MET A 152 -8.50 -1.62 -17.31
C MET A 152 -9.76 -2.36 -17.76
N GLY A 153 -10.36 -1.92 -18.87
CA GLY A 153 -11.59 -2.48 -19.45
C GLY A 153 -11.37 -3.40 -20.66
N GLU A 154 -10.13 -3.74 -20.99
CA GLU A 154 -9.81 -4.72 -22.04
C GLU A 154 -10.39 -6.11 -21.69
N ASP A 155 -10.75 -6.90 -22.73
CA ASP A 155 -11.33 -8.24 -22.59
C ASP A 155 -10.41 -9.18 -21.81
N GLU A 156 -9.10 -9.10 -22.07
CA GLU A 156 -8.08 -9.78 -21.29
C GLU A 156 -7.66 -8.90 -20.10
N ILE A 157 -7.83 -9.41 -18.88
CA ILE A 157 -7.48 -8.67 -17.67
C ILE A 157 -5.99 -8.33 -17.69
N HIS A 158 -5.68 -7.04 -17.82
CA HIS A 158 -4.31 -6.57 -17.78
C HIS A 158 -3.62 -6.93 -16.45
N TRP A 159 -2.35 -7.36 -16.52
CA TRP A 159 -1.58 -7.85 -15.36
C TRP A 159 -1.51 -6.83 -14.21
N LEU A 160 -1.64 -5.53 -14.50
CA LEU A 160 -1.64 -4.49 -13.48
C LEU A 160 -2.89 -4.61 -12.57
N ARG A 161 -4.07 -4.87 -13.14
CA ARG A 161 -5.30 -5.13 -12.38
C ARG A 161 -5.20 -6.46 -11.65
N GLU A 162 -4.66 -7.48 -12.30
CA GLU A 162 -4.47 -8.79 -11.70
C GLU A 162 -3.54 -8.72 -10.49
N LYS A 163 -2.38 -8.05 -10.58
CA LYS A 163 -1.34 -8.12 -9.54
C LYS A 163 -1.41 -7.01 -8.51
N ASP A 164 -2.02 -5.88 -8.82
CA ASP A 164 -2.07 -4.73 -7.92
C ASP A 164 -3.47 -4.54 -7.31
N ALA A 165 -3.57 -4.82 -6.00
CA ALA A 165 -4.80 -4.69 -5.21
C ALA A 165 -5.40 -3.27 -5.22
N HIS A 166 -4.64 -2.25 -5.62
CA HIS A 166 -5.20 -0.90 -5.82
C HIS A 166 -6.28 -0.84 -6.91
N PHE A 167 -6.28 -1.78 -7.86
CA PHE A 167 -7.19 -1.80 -9.00
C PHE A 167 -8.21 -2.96 -8.97
N ARG A 168 -8.15 -3.83 -7.95
CA ARG A 168 -9.10 -4.95 -7.78
C ARG A 168 -10.40 -4.53 -7.11
N ASP A 169 -11.47 -5.28 -7.35
CA ASP A 169 -12.80 -5.01 -6.82
C ASP A 169 -12.80 -5.06 -5.28
N GLN A 170 -13.56 -4.18 -4.65
CA GLN A 170 -13.64 -4.10 -3.19
C GLN A 170 -14.40 -5.29 -2.62
N VAL A 171 -15.45 -5.77 -3.28
CA VAL A 171 -16.18 -6.98 -2.87
C VAL A 171 -15.29 -8.21 -2.82
N GLU A 172 -14.38 -8.37 -3.79
CA GLU A 172 -13.37 -9.44 -3.78
C GLU A 172 -12.45 -9.29 -2.56
N MET A 173 -11.96 -8.07 -2.31
CA MET A 173 -11.03 -7.80 -1.22
C MET A 173 -11.66 -7.89 0.17
N LEU A 174 -12.95 -7.60 0.31
CA LEU A 174 -13.64 -7.70 1.59
C LEU A 174 -13.73 -9.13 2.09
N ALA A 175 -13.81 -10.11 1.18
CA ALA A 175 -13.99 -11.52 1.52
C ALA A 175 -15.12 -11.70 2.56
N GLU A 176 -16.30 -11.14 2.30
CA GLU A 176 -17.44 -11.11 3.23
C GLU A 176 -17.85 -12.51 3.72
N ASP A 177 -17.60 -13.56 2.94
CA ASP A 177 -17.82 -14.97 3.34
C ASP A 177 -16.86 -15.47 4.43
N ALA A 178 -15.75 -14.75 4.67
CA ALA A 178 -14.67 -15.16 5.54
C ALA A 178 -14.47 -14.24 6.75
N VAL A 179 -14.81 -12.96 6.61
CA VAL A 179 -14.59 -11.92 7.62
C VAL A 179 -15.93 -11.52 8.25
N PRO A 180 -16.10 -11.71 9.56
CA PRO A 180 -17.37 -11.43 10.24
C PRO A 180 -17.45 -9.94 10.59
N TYR A 181 -17.76 -9.10 9.61
CA TYR A 181 -17.84 -7.65 9.82
C TYR A 181 -18.94 -7.29 10.82
N THR A 182 -18.60 -6.47 11.82
CA THR A 182 -19.57 -5.69 12.60
C THR A 182 -20.26 -4.69 11.68
N ARG A 183 -19.48 -3.99 10.85
CA ARG A 183 -19.98 -3.03 9.86
C ARG A 183 -18.95 -2.73 8.78
N ILE A 184 -19.42 -2.54 7.56
CA ILE A 184 -18.65 -1.97 6.44
C ILE A 184 -19.16 -0.54 6.26
N TYR A 185 -18.26 0.44 6.29
CA TYR A 185 -18.60 1.86 6.18
C TYR A 185 -18.28 2.41 4.79
N GLU A 186 -19.07 3.35 4.31
CA GLU A 186 -18.67 4.21 3.19
C GLU A 186 -17.72 5.31 3.68
N ILE A 187 -16.76 5.77 2.86
CA ILE A 187 -15.74 6.74 3.29
C ILE A 187 -16.31 8.06 3.84
N SER A 188 -17.48 8.50 3.38
CA SER A 188 -18.18 9.68 3.90
C SER A 188 -18.73 9.47 5.31
N GLU A 189 -18.88 8.22 5.75
CA GLU A 189 -19.28 7.82 7.10
C GLU A 189 -18.09 7.75 8.08
N ILE A 190 -16.90 8.26 7.73
CA ILE A 190 -15.71 8.17 8.60
C ILE A 190 -15.94 8.74 10.02
N LYS A 191 -16.80 9.74 10.15
CA LYS A 191 -17.20 10.29 11.46
C LYS A 191 -18.07 9.33 12.26
N GLN A 192 -18.97 8.60 11.56
CA GLN A 192 -19.80 7.57 12.18
C GLN A 192 -18.93 6.38 12.61
N LEU A 193 -18.00 5.95 11.77
CA LEU A 193 -17.01 4.92 12.13
C LEU A 193 -16.25 5.31 13.41
N GLN A 194 -15.81 6.57 13.51
CA GLN A 194 -15.12 7.05 14.70
C GLN A 194 -16.01 7.04 15.95
N ALA A 195 -17.29 7.40 15.81
CA ALA A 195 -18.25 7.36 16.90
C ALA A 195 -18.50 5.91 17.36
N ASP A 196 -18.84 5.01 16.43
CA ASP A 196 -19.12 3.60 16.70
C ASP A 196 -17.90 2.90 17.33
N LEU A 197 -16.68 3.23 16.88
CA LEU A 197 -15.44 2.73 17.46
C LEU A 197 -15.22 3.26 18.88
N ASN A 198 -15.48 4.55 19.14
CA ASN A 198 -15.32 5.12 20.47
C ASN A 198 -16.34 4.56 21.47
N ASP A 199 -17.56 4.28 21.03
CA ASP A 199 -18.58 3.61 21.84
C ASP A 199 -18.13 2.18 22.18
N HIS A 200 -17.58 1.44 21.21
CA HIS A 200 -16.97 0.12 21.44
C HIS A 200 -15.84 0.18 22.46
N LEU A 201 -14.90 1.12 22.32
CA LEU A 201 -13.78 1.29 23.25
C LEU A 201 -14.26 1.65 24.66
N ALA A 202 -15.25 2.54 24.78
CA ALA A 202 -15.83 2.90 26.07
C ALA A 202 -16.46 1.70 26.78
N ALA A 203 -17.16 0.83 26.05
CA ALA A 203 -17.77 -0.38 26.59
C ALA A 203 -16.77 -1.37 27.20
N ILE A 204 -15.51 -1.34 26.75
CA ILE A 204 -14.41 -2.16 27.29
C ILE A 204 -13.43 -1.37 28.17
N GLY A 205 -13.81 -0.15 28.59
CA GLY A 205 -13.02 0.68 29.50
C GLY A 205 -11.77 1.30 28.89
N ARG A 206 -11.72 1.48 27.56
CA ARG A 206 -10.61 2.10 26.83
C ARG A 206 -10.87 3.56 26.47
N PRO A 207 -9.82 4.40 26.38
CA PRO A 207 -9.96 5.79 25.96
C PRO A 207 -10.38 5.90 24.48
N PRO A 208 -11.03 7.02 24.09
CA PRO A 208 -11.40 7.26 22.71
C PRO A 208 -10.17 7.51 21.82
N VAL A 209 -10.31 7.20 20.54
CA VAL A 209 -9.28 7.43 19.52
C VAL A 209 -9.63 8.60 18.60
N LYS A 210 -8.57 9.20 18.04
CA LYS A 210 -8.68 10.22 17.00
C LYS A 210 -8.25 9.62 15.67
N LEU A 211 -9.05 9.83 14.63
CA LEU A 211 -8.57 9.58 13.28
C LEU A 211 -7.62 10.70 12.87
N PRO A 212 -6.34 10.40 12.56
CA PRO A 212 -5.45 11.37 11.99
C PRO A 212 -5.94 11.73 10.58
N ARG A 213 -5.75 12.99 10.19
CA ARG A 213 -5.99 13.41 8.81
C ARG A 213 -4.72 13.14 8.02
N ALA A 214 -4.63 11.99 7.35
CA ALA A 214 -3.52 11.69 6.45
C ALA A 214 -3.94 11.88 4.98
N ASN A 215 -2.96 12.31 4.17
CA ASN A 215 -2.93 12.29 2.71
C ASN A 215 -4.10 12.98 1.98
N PRO A 216 -4.01 14.29 1.66
CA PRO A 216 -4.82 14.84 0.58
C PRO A 216 -4.45 14.15 -0.74
N THR A 217 -5.45 13.79 -1.55
CA THR A 217 -5.20 13.37 -2.93
C THR A 217 -4.74 14.60 -3.72
N PRO A 218 -3.65 14.53 -4.52
CA PRO A 218 -3.06 15.72 -5.16
C PRO A 218 -4.08 16.52 -5.98
N LEU A 219 -4.88 15.82 -6.77
CA LEU A 219 -6.01 16.38 -7.50
C LEU A 219 -7.31 15.73 -7.03
N ARG A 220 -8.29 16.57 -6.68
CA ARG A 220 -9.66 16.08 -6.44
C ARG A 220 -10.26 15.55 -7.74
N ALA A 221 -11.13 14.55 -7.67
CA ALA A 221 -11.90 14.15 -8.84
C ALA A 221 -12.88 15.27 -9.26
N ILE A 222 -13.03 15.46 -10.56
CA ILE A 222 -13.98 16.40 -11.19
C ILE A 222 -14.82 15.67 -12.24
N GLY A 223 -16.01 16.18 -12.56
CA GLY A 223 -16.93 15.56 -13.52
C GLY A 223 -16.28 15.25 -14.88
N ALA A 224 -15.46 16.18 -15.39
CA ALA A 224 -14.80 16.08 -16.69
C ALA A 224 -13.92 14.81 -16.86
N LEU A 225 -13.44 14.20 -15.78
CA LEU A 225 -12.70 12.93 -15.83
C LEU A 225 -13.55 11.75 -16.30
N PHE A 226 -14.86 11.84 -16.12
CA PHE A 226 -15.78 10.71 -16.24
C PHE A 226 -16.72 10.88 -17.44
N GLU A 227 -16.52 11.91 -18.25
CA GLU A 227 -17.26 12.15 -19.49
C GLU A 227 -16.84 11.15 -20.58
N ASN A 228 -17.49 11.24 -21.76
CA ASN A 228 -17.13 10.47 -22.96
C ASN A 228 -17.10 8.94 -22.76
N GLY A 229 -17.99 8.39 -21.93
CA GLY A 229 -18.09 6.95 -21.68
C GLY A 229 -17.15 6.43 -20.60
N VAL A 230 -16.28 7.27 -20.02
CA VAL A 230 -15.32 6.84 -18.99
C VAL A 230 -16.05 6.37 -17.73
N ARG A 231 -17.11 7.07 -17.31
CA ARG A 231 -17.94 6.66 -16.17
C ARG A 231 -18.49 5.24 -16.35
N GLU A 232 -19.15 5.00 -17.48
CA GLU A 232 -19.85 3.75 -17.78
C GLU A 232 -18.87 2.59 -17.89
N LYS A 233 -17.66 2.84 -18.43
CA LYS A 233 -16.57 1.86 -18.44
C LYS A 233 -16.13 1.48 -17.04
N ILE A 234 -15.93 2.46 -16.15
CA ILE A 234 -15.54 2.16 -14.76
C ILE A 234 -16.65 1.39 -14.04
N GLU A 235 -17.92 1.78 -14.24
CA GLU A 235 -19.07 1.08 -13.68
C GLU A 235 -19.15 -0.37 -14.18
N THR A 236 -18.74 -0.63 -15.43
CA THR A 236 -18.63 -2.00 -15.98
C THR A 236 -17.45 -2.77 -15.38
N ILE A 237 -16.26 -2.15 -15.29
CA ILE A 237 -15.05 -2.76 -14.72
C ILE A 237 -15.29 -3.21 -13.27
N TYR A 238 -16.01 -2.39 -12.50
CA TYR A 238 -16.31 -2.61 -11.09
C TYR A 238 -17.78 -2.98 -10.86
N ALA A 239 -18.43 -3.68 -11.80
CA ALA A 239 -19.85 -3.98 -11.73
C ALA A 239 -20.28 -4.64 -10.40
N ALA A 240 -19.45 -5.55 -9.88
CA ALA A 240 -19.73 -6.23 -8.61
C ALA A 240 -19.71 -5.29 -7.40
N ASP A 241 -18.84 -4.27 -7.40
CA ASP A 241 -18.83 -3.22 -6.38
C ASP A 241 -20.12 -2.37 -6.46
N PHE A 242 -20.57 -2.01 -7.67
CA PHE A 242 -21.81 -1.26 -7.87
C PHE A 242 -23.07 -2.06 -7.52
N GLU A 243 -23.10 -3.35 -7.82
CA GLU A 243 -24.19 -4.24 -7.42
C GLU A 243 -24.33 -4.28 -5.89
N ARG A 244 -23.20 -4.39 -5.18
CA ARG A 244 -23.19 -4.51 -3.71
C ARG A 244 -23.42 -3.18 -3.00
N PHE A 245 -22.75 -2.12 -3.44
CA PHE A 245 -22.61 -0.86 -2.69
C PHE A 245 -23.07 0.37 -3.46
N GLY A 246 -23.57 0.24 -4.70
CA GLY A 246 -23.93 1.37 -5.56
C GLY A 246 -24.95 2.33 -4.93
N HIS A 247 -25.82 1.83 -4.05
CA HIS A 247 -26.79 2.63 -3.30
C HIS A 247 -26.15 3.59 -2.27
N LEU A 248 -24.88 3.39 -1.90
CA LEU A 248 -24.14 4.23 -0.96
C LEU A 248 -23.50 5.46 -1.63
N TRP A 249 -23.38 5.47 -2.96
CA TRP A 249 -22.56 6.46 -3.66
C TRP A 249 -23.39 7.51 -4.37
N ASP A 250 -23.22 8.75 -3.91
CA ASP A 250 -23.74 9.95 -4.54
C ASP A 250 -22.64 10.62 -5.37
N PHE A 251 -22.76 10.54 -6.70
CA PHE A 251 -21.78 11.09 -7.64
C PHE A 251 -21.97 12.59 -7.91
N SER A 252 -23.09 13.17 -7.51
CA SER A 252 -23.47 14.55 -7.86
C SER A 252 -22.43 15.58 -7.41
N LYS A 253 -21.79 15.35 -6.27
CA LYS A 253 -20.72 16.21 -5.73
C LYS A 253 -19.48 16.24 -6.63
N THR A 254 -19.16 15.14 -7.29
CA THR A 254 -18.03 15.06 -8.22
C THR A 254 -18.40 15.69 -9.56
N GLU A 255 -19.61 15.47 -10.05
CA GLU A 255 -20.12 16.13 -11.26
C GLU A 255 -20.11 17.66 -11.11
N ALA A 256 -20.50 18.17 -9.93
CA ALA A 256 -20.51 19.59 -9.63
C ALA A 256 -19.17 20.17 -9.15
N ALA A 257 -18.09 19.38 -9.11
CA ALA A 257 -16.81 19.87 -8.60
C ALA A 257 -16.13 20.83 -9.60
N GLU A 258 -15.72 22.01 -9.12
CA GLU A 258 -15.04 22.99 -9.99
C GLU A 258 -13.76 22.40 -10.62
N PRO A 259 -13.40 22.83 -11.85
CA PRO A 259 -12.15 22.47 -12.49
C PRO A 259 -10.91 22.73 -11.61
N TRP A 260 -9.80 22.05 -11.92
CA TRP A 260 -8.55 22.30 -11.22
C TRP A 260 -8.00 23.69 -11.53
N SER A 261 -7.50 24.35 -10.49
CA SER A 261 -6.68 25.55 -10.69
C SER A 261 -5.31 25.16 -11.26
N SER A 262 -4.68 26.09 -11.97
CA SER A 262 -3.28 25.93 -12.40
C SER A 262 -2.34 25.66 -11.22
N ALA A 263 -2.63 26.24 -10.04
CA ALA A 263 -1.85 25.99 -8.83
C ALA A 263 -1.93 24.54 -8.35
N ALA A 264 -3.10 23.90 -8.42
CA ALA A 264 -3.27 22.49 -8.06
C ALA A 264 -2.51 21.57 -9.03
N LEU A 265 -2.58 21.86 -10.34
CA LEU A 265 -1.83 21.11 -11.36
C LEU A 265 -0.31 21.26 -11.17
N VAL A 266 0.18 22.48 -10.89
CA VAL A 266 1.59 22.73 -10.60
C VAL A 266 2.04 21.99 -9.33
N ALA A 267 1.23 21.99 -8.27
CA ALA A 267 1.55 21.23 -7.05
C ALA A 267 1.65 19.72 -7.33
N CYS A 268 0.72 19.17 -8.12
CA CYS A 268 0.76 17.77 -8.52
C CYS A 268 1.99 17.45 -9.41
N GLU A 269 2.37 18.35 -10.32
CA GLU A 269 3.60 18.19 -11.11
C GLU A 269 4.86 18.24 -10.24
N GLN A 270 4.89 19.08 -9.20
CA GLN A 270 6.00 19.11 -8.24
C GLN A 270 6.12 17.79 -7.49
N GLU A 271 5.02 17.17 -7.08
CA GLU A 271 5.03 15.83 -6.50
C GLU A 271 5.56 14.79 -7.50
N ALA A 272 5.18 14.86 -8.77
CA ALA A 272 5.72 13.99 -9.82
C ALA A 272 7.24 14.15 -10.01
N VAL A 273 7.74 15.39 -10.00
CA VAL A 273 9.19 15.68 -10.04
C VAL A 273 9.90 15.05 -8.84
N LEU A 274 9.32 15.17 -7.63
CA LEU A 274 9.87 14.57 -6.42
C LEU A 274 9.87 13.04 -6.52
N GLY A 275 8.77 12.43 -6.97
CA GLY A 275 8.64 10.99 -7.20
C GLY A 275 9.72 10.47 -8.16
N ARG A 276 9.90 11.11 -9.31
CA ARG A 276 10.99 10.80 -10.26
C ARG A 276 12.35 10.86 -9.59
N ARG A 277 12.64 11.95 -8.85
CA ARG A 277 13.95 12.18 -8.24
C ARG A 277 14.26 11.16 -7.15
N ILE A 278 13.30 10.88 -6.27
CA ILE A 278 13.44 9.87 -5.23
C ILE A 278 13.65 8.49 -5.86
N GLY A 279 12.92 8.15 -6.93
CA GLY A 279 13.10 6.89 -7.64
C GLY A 279 14.46 6.75 -8.32
N GLU A 280 14.98 7.82 -8.92
CA GLU A 280 16.33 7.85 -9.46
C GLU A 280 17.39 7.62 -8.37
N LEU A 281 17.32 8.37 -7.27
CA LEU A 281 18.25 8.24 -6.15
C LEU A 281 18.21 6.85 -5.51
N PHE A 282 17.02 6.27 -5.37
CA PHE A 282 16.85 4.92 -4.86
C PHE A 282 17.50 3.87 -5.76
N ARG A 283 17.35 3.96 -7.09
CA ARG A 283 18.05 3.07 -8.03
C ARG A 283 19.55 3.20 -7.90
N ILE A 284 20.08 4.43 -7.88
CA ILE A 284 21.52 4.67 -7.70
C ILE A 284 22.02 4.05 -6.38
N ALA A 285 21.30 4.26 -5.28
CA ALA A 285 21.67 3.73 -3.97
C ALA A 285 21.67 2.20 -3.96
N ARG A 286 20.64 1.57 -4.55
CA ARG A 286 20.54 0.11 -4.67
C ARG A 286 21.69 -0.46 -5.50
N ASP A 287 21.93 0.08 -6.69
CA ASP A 287 22.96 -0.42 -7.59
C ASP A 287 24.35 -0.30 -6.95
N ARG A 288 24.63 0.81 -6.23
CA ARG A 288 25.86 0.96 -5.43
C ARG A 288 25.95 -0.01 -4.25
N GLY A 289 24.82 -0.35 -3.63
CA GLY A 289 24.77 -1.36 -2.58
C GLY A 289 25.13 -2.75 -3.10
N GLU A 290 24.60 -3.13 -4.26
CA GLU A 290 24.91 -4.41 -4.93
C GLU A 290 26.40 -4.49 -5.33
N GLU A 291 26.96 -3.41 -5.91
CA GLU A 291 28.39 -3.31 -6.23
C GLU A 291 29.27 -3.45 -4.97
N LEU A 292 28.88 -2.80 -3.86
CA LEU A 292 29.62 -2.85 -2.61
C LEU A 292 29.62 -4.25 -1.99
N GLU A 293 28.48 -4.94 -2.01
CA GLU A 293 28.38 -6.32 -1.51
C GLU A 293 29.20 -7.29 -2.36
N ALA A 294 29.18 -7.13 -3.69
CA ALA A 294 30.05 -7.91 -4.59
C ALA A 294 31.54 -7.67 -4.27
N ALA A 295 31.96 -6.43 -4.12
CA ALA A 295 33.35 -6.08 -3.78
C ALA A 295 33.76 -6.63 -2.41
N ARG A 296 32.86 -6.61 -1.41
CA ARG A 296 33.09 -7.22 -0.08
C ARG A 296 33.26 -8.74 -0.17
N ALA A 297 32.45 -9.41 -0.98
CA ALA A 297 32.55 -10.85 -1.19
C ALA A 297 33.90 -11.22 -1.85
N GLU A 298 34.32 -10.46 -2.86
CA GLU A 298 35.63 -10.64 -3.52
C GLU A 298 36.80 -10.41 -2.56
N LEU A 299 36.74 -9.34 -1.75
CA LEU A 299 37.77 -9.04 -0.75
C LEU A 299 37.85 -10.14 0.31
N ALA A 300 36.71 -10.64 0.79
CA ALA A 300 36.66 -11.75 1.73
C ALA A 300 37.29 -13.02 1.12
N ASP A 301 37.04 -13.28 -0.16
CA ASP A 301 37.62 -14.41 -0.88
C ASP A 301 39.13 -14.28 -1.08
N ALA A 302 39.60 -13.10 -1.50
CA ALA A 302 41.02 -12.80 -1.62
C ALA A 302 41.76 -12.98 -0.27
N ARG A 303 41.16 -12.50 0.83
CA ARG A 303 41.69 -12.70 2.20
C ARG A 303 41.79 -14.18 2.57
N ARG A 304 40.79 -14.99 2.24
CA ARG A 304 40.84 -16.45 2.46
C ARG A 304 41.97 -17.10 1.65
N ARG A 305 42.15 -16.71 0.39
CA ARG A 305 43.24 -17.21 -0.47
C ARG A 305 44.62 -16.86 0.07
N VAL A 306 44.84 -15.61 0.48
CA VAL A 306 46.09 -15.16 1.10
C VAL A 306 46.40 -15.97 2.36
N ALA A 307 45.44 -16.10 3.27
CA ALA A 307 45.62 -16.87 4.50
C ALA A 307 45.95 -18.35 4.22
N GLN A 308 45.37 -18.94 3.18
CA GLN A 308 45.68 -20.31 2.77
C GLN A 308 47.11 -20.43 2.22
N LEU A 309 47.56 -19.47 1.41
CA LEU A 309 48.93 -19.42 0.88
C LEU A 309 49.96 -19.23 2.00
N GLU A 310 49.70 -18.35 2.97
CA GLU A 310 50.55 -18.15 4.15
C GLU A 310 50.68 -19.44 4.96
N ARG A 311 49.57 -20.13 5.25
CA ARG A 311 49.59 -21.44 5.96
C ARG A 311 50.40 -22.49 5.19
N ARG A 312 50.26 -22.54 3.86
CA ARG A 312 51.03 -23.46 3.00
C ARG A 312 52.52 -23.13 3.03
N SER A 313 52.88 -21.84 2.96
CA SER A 313 54.26 -21.37 3.01
C SER A 313 54.94 -21.73 4.35
N VAL A 314 54.29 -21.43 5.47
CA VAL A 314 54.79 -21.77 6.82
C VAL A 314 54.98 -23.29 6.96
N ARG A 315 54.01 -24.10 6.50
CA ARG A 315 54.12 -25.56 6.53
C ARG A 315 55.30 -26.07 5.68
N ALA A 316 55.52 -25.47 4.50
CA ALA A 316 56.64 -25.83 3.63
C ALA A 316 58.00 -25.46 4.26
N GLN A 317 58.11 -24.30 4.90
CA GLN A 317 59.32 -23.87 5.61
C GLN A 317 59.65 -24.79 6.79
N LEU A 318 58.67 -25.11 7.64
CA LEU A 318 58.85 -26.06 8.75
C LEU A 318 59.26 -27.45 8.27
N GLY A 319 58.69 -27.92 7.15
CA GLY A 319 59.09 -29.19 6.52
C GLY A 319 60.54 -29.20 6.03
N ARG A 320 61.03 -28.07 5.49
CA ARG A 320 62.44 -27.92 5.08
C ARG A 320 63.40 -27.88 6.27
N ILE A 321 63.01 -27.23 7.38
CA ILE A 321 63.83 -27.18 8.61
C ILE A 321 63.97 -28.58 9.20
N LYS A 322 62.87 -29.34 9.33
CA LYS A 322 62.94 -30.72 9.85
C LYS A 322 63.91 -31.61 9.06
N ARG A 323 63.90 -31.52 7.72
CA ARG A 323 64.81 -32.29 6.85
C ARG A 323 66.29 -31.90 6.96
N ARG A 324 66.62 -30.71 7.48
CA ARG A 324 68.02 -30.27 7.68
C ARG A 324 68.60 -30.65 9.03
N VAL A 325 67.77 -31.04 9.99
CA VAL A 325 68.16 -31.40 11.37
C VAL A 325 68.15 -32.93 11.56
N SER A 326 67.71 -33.68 10.56
CA SER A 326 67.75 -35.16 10.52
C SER A 326 68.97 -35.62 9.73
#